data_AF-A0A4Y4M5I2-F1
#
_entry.id   AF-A0A4Y4M5I2-F1
#
_cell.length_a   1.000
_cell.length_b   1.000
_cell.length_c   1.000
_cell.angle_alpha   90.00
_cell.angle_beta   90.00
_cell.angle_gamma   90.00
#
_symmetry.space_group_name_H-M   'P 1'
#
loop_
_entity.id
_entity.type
_entity.pdbx_description
1 polymer ?
#
loop_
_entity_poly.entity_id
_entity_poly.type
_entity_poly.pdbx_seq_one_letter_code
_entity_poly.pdbx_strand_id
1 'polypeptide(L)'
;MEFKAPDYAAIQKNIEDKNSEFYYPKLLKRLKQSDTLLTGNQYRHLYFGYTFQKEYQPYKTGKKAEEAAKYYRGEGISQKDLSKGIQLFRDVLDENPLDLRAMNYLAYLYHLNNDDNTAKKIAGNFHGLLSAILTSGDGLTCETGFHVISVTDEYVLLNRFQMETQSQSLEGKCDYQEFEKGKYKIPGFYFNISRFYGRILD
;
A
#
# COMPACT_ATOMS: atom_id res chain seq x y z
N MET A 1 -7.61 6.48 18.94
CA MET A 1 -7.92 5.94 17.61
C MET A 1 -8.21 4.47 17.83
N GLU A 2 -9.38 4.00 17.41
CA GLU A 2 -9.75 2.58 17.57
C GLU A 2 -9.26 1.82 16.33
N PHE A 3 -8.47 0.77 16.54
CA PHE A 3 -8.04 -0.11 15.46
C PHE A 3 -9.18 -1.08 15.11
N LYS A 4 -9.37 -1.32 13.82
CA LYS A 4 -10.42 -2.23 13.35
C LYS A 4 -9.86 -3.14 12.26
N ALA A 5 -9.77 -4.43 12.54
CA ALA A 5 -9.45 -5.43 11.53
C ALA A 5 -10.46 -5.35 10.36
N PRO A 6 -10.04 -5.58 9.10
CA PRO A 6 -10.94 -5.61 7.97
C PRO A 6 -11.93 -6.78 8.07
N ASP A 7 -13.21 -6.46 8.01
CA ASP A 7 -14.27 -7.45 7.78
C ASP A 7 -14.31 -7.76 6.27
N TYR A 8 -13.54 -8.76 5.86
CA TYR A 8 -13.41 -9.14 4.45
C TYR A 8 -14.72 -9.59 3.82
N ALA A 9 -15.62 -10.23 4.57
CA ALA A 9 -16.91 -10.67 4.06
C ALA A 9 -17.83 -9.47 3.76
N ALA A 10 -17.90 -8.52 4.70
CA ALA A 10 -18.64 -7.27 4.47
C ALA A 10 -18.03 -6.45 3.34
N ILE A 11 -16.70 -6.35 3.29
CA ILE A 11 -16.00 -5.64 2.21
C ILE A 11 -16.34 -6.28 0.86
N GLN A 12 -16.22 -7.60 0.72
CA GLN A 12 -16.53 -8.31 -0.53
C GLN A 12 -17.95 -8.00 -1.01
N LYS A 13 -18.95 -8.16 -0.12
CA LYS A 13 -20.35 -7.86 -0.44
C LYS A 13 -20.53 -6.42 -0.92
N ASN A 14 -19.91 -5.46 -0.22
CA ASN A 14 -20.04 -4.04 -0.53
C ASN A 14 -19.38 -3.63 -1.85
N ILE A 15 -18.27 -4.28 -2.22
CA ILE A 15 -17.53 -3.92 -3.43
C ILE A 15 -18.10 -4.57 -4.70
N GLU A 16 -18.87 -5.65 -4.56
CA GLU A 16 -19.56 -6.35 -5.66
C GLU A 16 -20.91 -5.73 -6.01
N ASP A 17 -21.56 -5.06 -5.05
CA ASP A 17 -22.84 -4.36 -5.28
C ASP A 17 -22.65 -3.07 -6.10
N LYS A 18 -23.29 -3.01 -7.28
CA LYS A 18 -23.24 -1.86 -8.20
C LYS A 18 -23.89 -0.59 -7.63
N ASN A 19 -24.80 -0.72 -6.67
CA ASN A 19 -25.50 0.40 -6.04
C ASN A 19 -24.78 0.91 -4.78
N SER A 20 -23.83 0.14 -4.26
CA SER A 20 -23.01 0.52 -3.11
C SER A 20 -22.10 1.70 -3.44
N GLU A 21 -21.91 2.60 -2.48
CA GLU A 21 -20.88 3.64 -2.60
C GLU A 21 -19.45 3.06 -2.70
N PHE A 22 -19.29 1.80 -2.28
CA PHE A 22 -18.03 1.07 -2.28
C PHE A 22 -17.81 0.20 -3.52
N TYR A 23 -18.70 0.26 -4.53
CA TYR A 23 -18.58 -0.53 -5.75
C TYR A 23 -17.17 -0.42 -6.36
N TYR A 24 -16.47 -1.55 -6.51
CA TYR A 24 -15.02 -1.55 -6.74
C TYR A 24 -14.60 -0.75 -7.98
N PRO A 25 -15.21 -0.94 -9.16
CA PRO A 25 -14.83 -0.19 -10.36
C PRO A 25 -15.00 1.32 -10.21
N LYS A 26 -15.99 1.77 -9.43
CA LYS A 26 -16.21 3.20 -9.15
C LYS A 26 -15.09 3.74 -8.25
N LEU A 27 -14.75 3.03 -7.17
CA LEU A 27 -13.67 3.42 -6.27
C LEU A 27 -12.31 3.46 -6.99
N LEU A 28 -12.00 2.42 -7.76
CA LEU A 28 -10.75 2.33 -8.50
C LEU A 28 -10.62 3.46 -9.54
N LYS A 29 -11.71 3.78 -10.25
CA LYS A 29 -11.73 4.92 -11.18
C LYS A 29 -11.44 6.24 -10.46
N ARG A 30 -12.06 6.47 -9.30
CA ARG A 30 -11.83 7.69 -8.50
C ARG A 30 -10.39 7.78 -7.99
N LEU A 31 -9.80 6.67 -7.55
CA LEU A 31 -8.38 6.62 -7.15
C LEU A 31 -7.46 6.97 -8.32
N LYS A 32 -7.66 6.39 -9.50
CA LYS A 32 -6.86 6.68 -10.71
C LYS A 32 -6.97 8.14 -11.17
N GLN A 33 -8.06 8.82 -10.81
CA GLN A 33 -8.26 10.25 -11.07
C GLN A 33 -7.74 11.15 -9.94
N SER A 34 -7.16 10.56 -8.89
CA SER A 34 -6.74 11.22 -7.66
C SER A 34 -7.85 12.11 -7.06
N ASP A 35 -9.06 11.55 -6.97
CA ASP A 35 -10.21 12.20 -6.37
C ASP A 35 -9.97 12.46 -4.87
N THR A 36 -9.86 13.74 -4.51
CA THR A 36 -9.59 14.19 -3.14
C THR A 36 -10.77 14.01 -2.19
N LEU A 37 -11.93 13.56 -2.69
CA LEU A 37 -13.16 13.31 -1.92
C LEU A 37 -13.35 11.83 -1.55
N LEU A 38 -12.36 10.96 -1.79
CA LEU A 38 -12.39 9.60 -1.27
C LEU A 38 -12.31 9.63 0.26
N THR A 39 -13.26 8.94 0.91
CA THR A 39 -13.31 8.86 2.38
C THR A 39 -12.40 7.75 2.92
N GLY A 40 -12.07 7.78 4.21
CA GLY A 40 -11.28 6.72 4.84
C GLY A 40 -11.91 5.32 4.70
N ASN A 41 -13.24 5.22 4.82
CA ASN A 41 -13.95 3.95 4.59
C ASN A 41 -13.87 3.50 3.14
N GLN A 42 -13.92 4.42 2.18
CA GLN A 42 -13.75 4.11 0.76
C GLN A 42 -12.32 3.63 0.47
N TYR A 43 -11.28 4.25 1.04
CA TYR A 43 -9.91 3.76 0.94
C TYR A 43 -9.74 2.36 1.56
N ARG A 44 -10.38 2.10 2.70
CA ARG A 44 -10.37 0.75 3.31
C ARG A 44 -11.00 -0.30 2.40
N HIS A 45 -12.17 -0.02 1.82
CA HIS A 45 -12.80 -0.93 0.86
C HIS A 45 -11.97 -1.08 -0.42
N LEU A 46 -11.31 -0.01 -0.87
CA LEU A 46 -10.44 -0.06 -2.04
C LEU A 46 -9.21 -0.94 -1.78
N TYR A 47 -8.49 -0.70 -0.70
CA TYR A 47 -7.25 -1.42 -0.36
C TYR A 47 -7.52 -2.90 -0.11
N PHE A 48 -8.37 -3.23 0.87
CA PHE A 48 -8.64 -4.63 1.20
C PHE A 48 -9.48 -5.35 0.14
N GLY A 49 -10.37 -4.61 -0.54
CA GLY A 49 -11.19 -5.13 -1.63
C GLY A 49 -10.40 -5.51 -2.88
N TYR A 50 -9.18 -4.98 -3.05
CA TYR A 50 -8.31 -5.37 -4.16
C TYR A 50 -8.01 -6.87 -4.15
N THR A 51 -7.95 -7.48 -2.96
CA THR A 51 -7.67 -8.92 -2.80
C THR A 51 -8.73 -9.85 -3.39
N PHE A 52 -9.90 -9.32 -3.78
CA PHE A 52 -10.97 -10.08 -4.45
C PHE A 52 -10.98 -9.87 -5.97
N GLN A 53 -10.14 -8.98 -6.50
CA GLN A 53 -10.08 -8.72 -7.93
C GLN A 53 -9.26 -9.81 -8.64
N LYS A 54 -9.61 -10.09 -9.90
CA LYS A 54 -8.95 -11.16 -10.69
C LYS A 54 -7.46 -10.88 -10.90
N GLU A 55 -7.09 -9.61 -10.90
CA GLU A 55 -5.76 -9.10 -11.14
C GLU A 55 -4.87 -9.16 -9.88
N TYR A 56 -5.44 -9.49 -8.71
CA TYR A 56 -4.69 -9.55 -7.46
C TYR A 56 -3.64 -10.66 -7.50
N GLN A 57 -2.39 -10.26 -7.35
CA GLN A 57 -1.24 -11.14 -7.38
C GLN A 57 -0.19 -10.63 -6.36
N PRO A 58 -0.25 -11.08 -5.10
CA PRO A 58 0.55 -10.51 -4.00
C PRO A 58 2.07 -10.68 -4.17
N TYR A 59 2.49 -11.66 -4.97
CA TYR A 59 3.90 -11.97 -5.24
C TYR A 59 4.36 -11.54 -6.63
N LYS A 60 3.49 -10.94 -7.46
CA LYS A 60 3.84 -10.58 -8.83
C LYS A 60 4.77 -9.37 -8.85
N THR A 61 5.92 -9.54 -9.47
CA THR A 61 6.81 -8.44 -9.83
C THR A 61 6.27 -7.72 -11.07
N GLY A 62 6.12 -6.40 -11.00
CA GLY A 62 5.68 -5.57 -12.12
C GLY A 62 6.71 -5.53 -13.26
N LYS A 63 6.24 -5.27 -14.49
CA LYS A 63 7.10 -5.30 -15.69
C LYS A 63 8.25 -4.31 -15.65
N LYS A 64 8.07 -3.19 -14.94
CA LYS A 64 9.05 -2.11 -14.81
C LYS A 64 9.76 -2.07 -13.46
N ALA A 65 9.69 -3.15 -12.67
CA ALA A 65 10.23 -3.18 -11.31
C ALA A 65 11.74 -2.89 -11.25
N GLU A 66 12.53 -3.44 -12.17
CA GLU A 66 13.99 -3.19 -12.21
C GLU A 66 14.30 -1.72 -12.52
N GLU A 67 13.57 -1.12 -13.46
CA GLU A 67 13.75 0.29 -13.82
C GLU A 67 13.31 1.20 -12.65
N ALA A 68 12.19 0.92 -12.01
CA ALA A 68 11.73 1.63 -10.81
C ALA A 68 12.73 1.50 -9.64
N ALA A 69 13.36 0.33 -9.49
CA ALA A 69 14.35 0.09 -8.44
C ALA A 69 15.60 0.98 -8.56
N LYS A 70 15.98 1.42 -9.77
CA LYS A 70 17.07 2.39 -9.99
C LYS A 70 16.75 3.73 -9.32
N TYR A 71 15.55 4.25 -9.57
CA TYR A 71 15.07 5.47 -8.91
C TYR A 71 15.01 5.33 -7.39
N TYR A 72 14.62 4.15 -6.90
CA TYR A 72 14.60 3.89 -5.46
C TYR A 72 15.98 3.91 -4.80
N ARG A 73 17.04 3.58 -5.54
CA ARG A 73 18.44 3.70 -5.08
C ARG A 73 19.02 5.10 -5.28
N GLY A 74 18.25 6.05 -5.83
CA GLY A 74 18.72 7.40 -6.17
C GLY A 74 19.43 7.49 -7.53
N GLU A 75 19.48 6.39 -8.30
CA GLU A 75 20.01 6.38 -9.66
C GLU A 75 18.96 7.01 -10.60
N GLY A 76 19.19 8.26 -11.06
CA GLY A 76 18.31 8.91 -12.04
C GLY A 76 17.45 10.08 -11.53
N ILE A 77 17.80 10.66 -10.37
CA ILE A 77 17.18 11.91 -9.89
C ILE A 77 18.00 13.10 -10.42
N SER A 78 18.03 13.27 -11.73
CA SER A 78 18.48 14.52 -12.34
C SER A 78 17.29 15.29 -12.91
N GLN A 79 17.38 16.61 -12.99
CA GLN A 79 16.32 17.44 -13.57
C GLN A 79 15.95 17.02 -15.00
N LYS A 80 16.91 16.50 -15.77
CA LYS A 80 16.68 16.02 -17.15
C LYS A 80 15.91 14.69 -17.19
N ASP A 81 15.96 13.90 -16.11
CA ASP A 81 15.36 12.58 -16.04
C ASP A 81 13.97 12.58 -15.38
N LEU A 82 13.50 13.71 -14.85
CA LEU A 82 12.21 13.81 -14.14
C LEU A 82 11.03 13.39 -15.02
N SER A 83 10.97 13.85 -16.27
CA SER A 83 9.87 13.49 -17.19
C SER A 83 9.83 11.98 -17.46
N LYS A 84 11.01 11.35 -17.59
CA LYS A 84 11.12 9.89 -17.77
C LYS A 84 10.67 9.15 -16.50
N GLY A 85 11.10 9.61 -15.33
CA GLY A 85 10.70 9.04 -14.05
C GLY A 85 9.20 9.15 -13.80
N ILE A 86 8.60 10.32 -14.10
CA ILE A 86 7.15 10.53 -13.99
C ILE A 86 6.40 9.54 -14.87
N GLN A 87 6.81 9.37 -16.14
CA GLN A 87 6.15 8.41 -17.03
C GLN A 87 6.34 6.97 -16.54
N LEU A 88 7.55 6.60 -16.11
CA LEU A 88 7.82 5.28 -15.53
C LEU A 88 6.87 4.94 -14.39
N PHE A 89 6.73 5.82 -13.39
CA PHE A 89 5.88 5.54 -12.24
C PHE A 89 4.39 5.65 -12.54
N ARG A 90 3.97 6.44 -13.54
CA ARG A 90 2.60 6.35 -14.09
C ARG A 90 2.33 4.95 -14.64
N ASP A 91 3.26 4.40 -15.44
CA ASP A 91 3.10 3.06 -16.02
C ASP A 91 3.10 1.96 -14.94
N VAL A 92 3.90 2.11 -13.88
CA VAL A 92 3.86 1.22 -12.71
C VAL A 92 2.47 1.26 -12.05
N LEU A 93 1.90 2.44 -11.85
CA LEU A 93 0.57 2.60 -11.25
C LEU A 93 -0.58 2.20 -12.19
N ASP A 94 -0.38 2.20 -13.49
CA ASP A 94 -1.35 1.64 -14.44
C ASP A 94 -1.43 0.11 -14.32
N GLU A 95 -0.30 -0.56 -14.08
CA GLU A 95 -0.24 -2.01 -13.81
C GLU A 95 -0.72 -2.35 -12.39
N ASN A 96 -0.22 -1.63 -11.37
CA ASN A 96 -0.61 -1.82 -9.97
C ASN A 96 -1.07 -0.48 -9.35
N PRO A 97 -2.37 -0.17 -9.41
CA PRO A 97 -2.90 1.12 -8.95
C PRO A 97 -2.87 1.30 -7.43
N LEU A 98 -2.45 0.28 -6.67
CA LEU A 98 -2.33 0.35 -5.21
C LEU A 98 -0.87 0.33 -4.74
N ASP A 99 0.11 0.43 -5.63
CA ASP A 99 1.53 0.44 -5.26
C ASP A 99 1.88 1.74 -4.48
N LEU A 100 1.89 1.63 -3.16
CA LEU A 100 2.16 2.73 -2.24
C LEU A 100 3.55 3.35 -2.45
N ARG A 101 4.54 2.52 -2.76
CA ARG A 101 5.92 2.97 -2.97
C ARG A 101 6.02 3.79 -4.25
N ALA A 102 5.39 3.33 -5.32
CA ALA A 102 5.29 4.05 -6.58
C ALA A 102 4.51 5.36 -6.45
N MET A 103 3.40 5.39 -5.70
CA MET A 103 2.67 6.64 -5.43
C MET A 103 3.54 7.66 -4.69
N ASN A 104 4.25 7.23 -3.64
CA ASN A 104 5.12 8.11 -2.88
C ASN A 104 6.24 8.70 -3.75
N TYR A 105 6.89 7.86 -4.58
CA TYR A 105 7.91 8.33 -5.51
C TYR A 105 7.35 9.24 -6.60
N LEU A 106 6.19 8.92 -7.17
CA LEU A 106 5.58 9.76 -8.20
C LEU A 106 5.21 11.14 -7.64
N ALA A 107 4.66 11.21 -6.42
CA ALA A 107 4.39 12.48 -5.76
C ALA A 107 5.68 13.30 -5.56
N TYR A 108 6.77 12.66 -5.15
CA TYR A 108 8.07 13.31 -5.01
C TYR A 108 8.61 13.83 -6.35
N LEU A 109 8.49 13.06 -7.43
CA LEU A 109 8.94 13.51 -8.75
C LEU A 109 8.14 14.69 -9.29
N TYR A 110 6.82 14.74 -9.07
CA TYR A 110 6.02 15.91 -9.41
C TYR A 110 6.42 17.15 -8.61
N HIS A 111 6.71 16.98 -7.32
CA HIS A 111 7.21 18.07 -6.49
C HIS A 111 8.55 18.62 -7.03
N LEU A 112 9.50 17.74 -7.37
CA LEU A 112 10.77 18.15 -8.01
C LEU A 112 10.58 18.83 -9.38
N ASN A 113 9.50 18.48 -10.08
CA ASN A 113 9.12 19.06 -11.36
C ASN A 113 8.24 20.34 -11.20
N ASN A 114 8.12 20.88 -9.99
CA ASN A 114 7.33 22.06 -9.63
C ASN A 114 5.80 21.94 -9.91
N ASP A 115 5.26 20.72 -9.96
CA ASP A 115 3.81 20.46 -10.03
C ASP A 115 3.28 19.99 -8.67
N ASP A 116 3.30 20.90 -7.70
CA ASP A 116 2.86 20.61 -6.32
C ASP A 116 1.37 20.25 -6.23
N ASN A 117 0.56 20.71 -7.17
CA ASN A 117 -0.87 20.41 -7.18
C ASN A 117 -1.10 18.93 -7.49
N THR A 118 -0.42 18.39 -8.50
CA THR A 118 -0.48 16.96 -8.81
C THR A 118 0.20 16.13 -7.71
N ALA A 119 1.34 16.59 -7.20
CA ALA A 119 2.05 15.92 -6.09
C ALA A 119 1.14 15.73 -4.87
N LYS A 120 0.44 16.79 -4.43
CA LYS A 120 -0.48 16.74 -3.28
C LYS A 120 -1.64 15.77 -3.48
N LYS A 121 -2.21 15.70 -4.69
CA LYS A 121 -3.32 14.77 -4.99
C LYS A 121 -2.85 13.30 -4.90
N ILE A 122 -1.69 13.00 -5.46
CA ILE A 122 -1.11 11.64 -5.41
C ILE A 122 -0.70 11.27 -3.98
N ALA A 123 -0.10 12.20 -3.24
CA ALA A 123 0.20 12.02 -1.82
C ALA A 123 -1.09 11.77 -0.99
N GLY A 124 -2.20 12.42 -1.35
CA GLY A 124 -3.51 12.16 -0.75
C GLY A 124 -3.96 10.71 -0.90
N ASN A 125 -3.84 10.13 -2.11
CA ASN A 125 -4.11 8.71 -2.34
C ASN A 125 -3.18 7.81 -1.52
N PHE A 126 -1.88 8.09 -1.52
CA PHE A 126 -0.89 7.35 -0.71
C PHE A 126 -1.28 7.36 0.77
N HIS A 127 -1.59 8.53 1.34
CA HIS A 127 -1.99 8.63 2.74
C HIS A 127 -3.32 7.96 3.04
N GLY A 128 -4.30 8.01 2.14
CA GLY A 128 -5.57 7.31 2.30
C GLY A 128 -5.41 5.79 2.37
N LEU A 129 -4.64 5.22 1.46
CA LEU A 129 -4.35 3.79 1.43
C LEU A 129 -3.45 3.36 2.60
N LEU A 130 -2.42 4.14 2.93
CA LEU A 130 -1.58 3.89 4.11
C LEU A 130 -2.43 3.93 5.40
N SER A 131 -3.37 4.86 5.50
CA SER A 131 -4.29 4.94 6.63
C SER A 131 -5.20 3.71 6.74
N ALA A 132 -5.60 3.10 5.62
CA ALA A 132 -6.35 1.84 5.65
C ALA A 132 -5.56 0.72 6.35
N ILE A 133 -4.24 0.63 6.11
CA ILE A 133 -3.34 -0.32 6.78
C ILE A 133 -3.17 0.06 8.24
N LEU A 134 -2.78 1.30 8.54
CA LEU A 134 -2.48 1.76 9.91
C LEU A 134 -3.69 1.70 10.86
N THR A 135 -4.91 1.71 10.31
CA THR A 135 -6.15 1.58 11.10
C THR A 135 -6.64 0.13 11.20
N SER A 136 -5.92 -0.84 10.63
CA SER A 136 -6.30 -2.26 10.66
C SER A 136 -5.89 -3.00 11.93
N GLY A 137 -4.87 -2.50 12.61
CA GLY A 137 -4.24 -3.10 13.78
C GLY A 137 -3.14 -2.17 14.32
N ASP A 138 -2.49 -2.58 15.41
CA ASP A 138 -1.35 -1.87 15.99
C ASP A 138 0.01 -2.53 15.70
N GLY A 139 -0.01 -3.76 15.16
CA GLY A 139 1.19 -4.51 14.82
C GLY A 139 1.92 -5.13 16.01
N LEU A 140 1.38 -5.07 17.24
CA LEU A 140 2.09 -5.52 18.45
C LEU A 140 1.96 -7.01 18.74
N THR A 141 0.89 -7.64 18.23
CA THR A 141 0.63 -9.09 18.30
C THR A 141 0.15 -9.59 16.95
N CYS A 142 0.15 -10.90 16.70
CA CYS A 142 -0.39 -11.43 15.45
C CYS A 142 -1.91 -11.19 15.33
N GLU A 143 -2.65 -11.19 16.45
CA GLU A 143 -4.08 -10.87 16.49
C GLU A 143 -4.38 -9.43 16.08
N THR A 144 -3.51 -8.50 16.47
CA THR A 144 -3.61 -7.06 16.18
C THR A 144 -2.66 -6.60 15.07
N GLY A 145 -2.16 -7.54 14.26
CA GLY A 145 -1.20 -7.29 13.19
C GLY A 145 -1.74 -6.30 12.15
N PHE A 146 -0.85 -5.53 11.53
CA PHE A 146 -1.23 -4.69 10.38
C PHE A 146 -1.66 -5.58 9.22
N HIS A 147 -2.90 -5.46 8.77
CA HIS A 147 -3.36 -6.18 7.60
C HIS A 147 -2.79 -5.55 6.33
N VAL A 148 -2.05 -6.35 5.57
CA VAL A 148 -1.42 -5.95 4.32
C VAL A 148 -1.89 -6.85 3.19
N ILE A 149 -1.80 -6.35 1.95
CA ILE A 149 -2.19 -7.12 0.76
C ILE A 149 -0.98 -7.44 -0.13
N SER A 150 0.21 -6.93 0.19
CA SER A 150 1.46 -7.26 -0.50
C SER A 150 2.65 -7.16 0.46
N VAL A 151 3.71 -7.91 0.17
CA VAL A 151 4.99 -7.84 0.92
C VAL A 151 5.56 -6.42 0.90
N THR A 152 5.42 -5.71 -0.22
CA THR A 152 5.95 -4.34 -0.37
C THR A 152 5.32 -3.35 0.61
N ASP A 153 4.08 -3.57 1.04
CA ASP A 153 3.38 -2.66 1.96
C ASP A 153 3.98 -2.72 3.38
N GLU A 154 4.49 -3.89 3.80
CA GLU A 154 5.19 -4.06 5.08
C GLU A 154 6.41 -3.15 5.15
N TYR A 155 7.23 -3.18 4.10
CA TYR A 155 8.40 -2.31 3.97
C TYR A 155 8.03 -0.83 3.83
N VAL A 156 6.88 -0.48 3.26
CA VAL A 156 6.39 0.91 3.25
C VAL A 156 6.13 1.40 4.67
N LEU A 157 5.52 0.56 5.53
CA LEU A 157 5.29 0.90 6.94
C LEU A 157 6.61 1.00 7.71
N LEU A 158 7.51 0.02 7.57
CA LEU A 158 8.83 0.04 8.21
C LEU A 158 9.62 1.30 7.85
N ASN A 159 9.69 1.64 6.56
CA ASN A 159 10.33 2.86 6.09
C ASN A 159 9.66 4.12 6.64
N ARG A 160 8.32 4.14 6.72
CA ARG A 160 7.58 5.28 7.29
C ARG A 160 7.89 5.48 8.77
N PHE A 161 8.08 4.39 9.51
CA PHE A 161 8.47 4.42 10.93
C PHE A 161 9.98 4.59 11.14
N GLN A 162 10.79 4.56 10.07
CA GLN A 162 12.25 4.59 10.13
C GLN A 162 12.81 3.43 10.97
N MET A 163 12.18 2.26 10.80
CA MET A 163 12.54 1.03 11.49
C MET A 163 13.17 0.04 10.52
N GLU A 164 14.22 -0.62 10.98
CA GLU A 164 14.98 -1.61 10.23
C GLU A 164 14.76 -3.00 10.81
N THR A 165 14.39 -3.94 9.96
CA THR A 165 14.26 -5.36 10.29
C THR A 165 15.64 -5.98 10.48
N GLN A 166 15.83 -6.72 11.57
CA GLN A 166 16.96 -7.59 11.82
C GLN A 166 16.70 -9.01 11.27
N SER A 167 15.52 -9.56 11.52
CA SER A 167 15.14 -10.90 11.09
C SER A 167 13.65 -10.96 10.75
N GLN A 168 13.25 -11.96 9.95
CA GLN A 168 11.87 -12.17 9.54
C GLN A 168 11.47 -13.62 9.80
N SER A 169 10.28 -13.84 10.36
CA SER A 169 9.71 -15.16 10.63
C SER A 169 8.21 -15.21 10.32
N LEU A 170 7.73 -16.37 9.87
CA LEU A 170 6.30 -16.64 9.74
C LEU A 170 5.76 -17.15 11.08
N GLU A 171 4.78 -16.46 11.63
CA GLU A 171 4.11 -16.79 12.90
C GLU A 171 2.60 -16.90 12.69
N GLY A 172 2.12 -18.13 12.49
CA GLY A 172 0.72 -18.40 12.18
C GLY A 172 0.29 -17.73 10.86
N LYS A 173 -0.61 -16.75 10.96
CA LYS A 173 -1.12 -15.98 9.81
C LYS A 173 -0.33 -14.67 9.56
N CYS A 174 0.70 -14.42 10.36
CA CYS A 174 1.43 -13.16 10.36
C CYS A 174 2.87 -13.35 9.92
N ASP A 175 3.37 -12.39 9.16
CA ASP A 175 4.79 -12.18 9.01
C ASP A 175 5.27 -11.28 10.15
N TYR A 176 6.27 -11.75 10.90
CA TYR A 176 6.88 -11.02 12.01
C TYR A 176 8.23 -10.45 11.56
N GLN A 177 8.34 -9.12 11.64
CA GLN A 177 9.54 -8.36 11.31
C GLN A 177 10.22 -7.99 12.64
N GLU A 178 11.21 -8.78 13.04
CA GLU A 178 11.95 -8.60 14.28
C GLU A 178 12.97 -7.46 14.14
N PHE A 179 13.11 -6.65 15.18
CA PHE A 179 14.08 -5.57 15.24
C PHE A 179 15.28 -5.90 16.11
N GLU A 180 16.37 -5.16 15.87
CA GLU A 180 17.56 -5.25 16.71
C GLU A 180 17.24 -4.97 18.18
N LYS A 181 17.59 -5.93 19.05
CA LYS A 181 17.32 -5.86 20.49
C LYS A 181 17.88 -4.57 21.09
N GLY A 182 16.99 -3.77 21.69
CA GLY A 182 17.34 -2.52 22.37
C GLY A 182 17.43 -1.30 21.45
N LYS A 183 17.31 -1.45 20.13
CA LYS A 183 17.30 -0.32 19.17
C LYS A 183 15.98 0.47 19.21
N TYR A 184 14.86 -0.23 19.35
CA TYR A 184 13.52 0.38 19.43
C TYR A 184 12.76 -0.07 20.70
N LYS A 185 11.65 0.64 21.00
CA LYS A 185 10.82 0.37 22.19
C LYS A 185 9.98 -0.90 22.12
N ILE A 186 9.88 -1.50 20.93
CA ILE A 186 9.15 -2.73 20.64
C ILE A 186 10.09 -3.71 19.95
N PRO A 187 9.87 -5.03 20.11
CA PRO A 187 10.76 -6.04 19.55
C PRO A 187 10.58 -6.27 18.05
N GLY A 188 9.47 -5.83 17.47
CA GLY A 188 9.13 -6.05 16.06
C GLY A 188 7.70 -5.65 15.75
N PHE A 189 7.29 -5.86 14.50
CA PHE A 189 5.90 -5.72 14.06
C PHE A 189 5.37 -7.01 13.46
N TYR A 190 4.10 -7.29 13.74
CA TYR A 190 3.32 -8.32 13.06
C TYR A 190 2.51 -7.73 11.91
N PHE A 191 2.64 -8.35 10.74
CA PHE A 191 1.85 -8.05 9.56
C PHE A 191 0.95 -9.25 9.25
N ASN A 192 -0.36 -9.04 9.25
CA ASN A 192 -1.30 -10.09 8.90
C ASN A 192 -1.32 -10.26 7.36
N ILE A 193 -0.81 -11.40 6.90
CA ILE A 193 -0.63 -11.75 5.49
C ILE A 193 -1.65 -12.80 5.01
N SER A 194 -2.73 -13.01 5.76
CA SER A 194 -3.77 -14.02 5.47
C SER A 194 -4.37 -13.93 4.06
N ARG A 195 -4.28 -12.77 3.40
CA ARG A 195 -4.78 -12.57 2.04
C ARG A 195 -3.79 -12.94 0.94
N PHE A 196 -2.51 -13.17 1.23
CA PHE A 196 -1.51 -13.44 0.18
C PHE A 196 -1.78 -14.75 -0.57
N TYR A 197 -2.44 -15.72 0.07
CA TYR A 197 -2.69 -17.02 -0.54
C TYR A 197 -4.02 -17.11 -1.31
N GLY A 198 -4.70 -15.97 -1.56
CA GLY A 198 -5.89 -15.89 -2.40
C GLY A 198 -7.14 -16.62 -1.87
N ARG A 199 -7.02 -17.33 -0.75
CA ARG A 199 -8.13 -17.91 0.02
C ARG A 199 -7.86 -17.64 1.50
N ILE A 200 -8.91 -17.23 2.20
CA ILE A 200 -8.91 -17.30 3.66
C ILE A 200 -8.72 -18.79 3.96
N LEU A 201 -7.63 -19.13 4.65
CA LEU A 201 -7.55 -20.42 5.32
C LEU A 201 -8.54 -20.29 6.48
N ASP A 202 -9.77 -20.75 6.24
CA ASP A 202 -10.80 -20.88 7.26
C ASP A 202 -10.36 -21.87 8.35
#